data_AF-A0A8S0W1W6-F1
#
_entry.id   AF-A0A8S0W1W6-F1
#
_cell.length_a   1.000
_cell.length_b   1.000
_cell.length_c   1.000
_cell.angle_alpha   90.00
_cell.angle_beta   90.00
_cell.angle_gamma   90.00
#
_symmetry.space_group_name_H-M   'P 1'
#
loop_
_entity.id
_entity.type
_entity.pdbx_description
1 polymer ?
#
loop_
_entity_poly.entity_id
_entity_poly.type
_entity_poly.pdbx_seq_one_letter_code
_entity_poly.pdbx_strand_id
1 'polypeptide(L)'
;MDSVGVIIPAAGQGTRMGVGVHKQFLPLAGIPVLAHTLKVFQEAEGIKEIVVVGAGEDIAQIWELVRRFRFSKVSGIPVGGRQRQESVLAGLKALSETIRTVVVHDGARPLLTLTELNRFLGKAAGSVAAIMAVRVKDTIKRVDGAGWVLETLPRSELCSVQTPQVFERQLLREAHLKARAAGFAATDDGALLEWLGQPVRVLPGSFENIKITTPEDLFLAERILERRRAETAAASGAAAGEEEDPGVHRTAGTSPSGYGQDPAARVGPCAQQVAPAEEKNRMIRQESDFLTEPAGKRSENYEARTPPFRVGVGYDVHALADGRSLVLGGVKVPYARGLLGHSDADVLVHAIMDALLGALALGDLGVHFPDTEEEYRGISSLVLLERVTGLIKERGYRVGNLDSIVVAQKPKLAPYIPAMRENIARTLAVAQDRVSVKATTTECLGFAGREEGIAAQAVVTLVTVAEGREPNSGEES
;
A
#
# COMPACT_ATOMS: atom_id res chain seq x y z
N MET A 1 8.74 16.57 -33.34
CA MET A 1 8.87 15.10 -33.26
C MET A 1 7.88 14.50 -34.23
N ASP A 2 8.28 13.47 -34.98
CA ASP A 2 7.35 12.64 -35.77
C ASP A 2 6.19 12.16 -34.89
N SER A 3 5.03 11.91 -35.50
CA SER A 3 3.85 11.41 -34.79
C SER A 3 4.12 10.00 -34.24
N VAL A 4 4.19 9.87 -32.91
CA VAL A 4 4.44 8.61 -32.21
C VAL A 4 3.13 8.02 -31.72
N GLY A 5 2.88 6.76 -32.08
CA GLY A 5 1.76 5.97 -31.59
C GLY A 5 2.23 4.81 -30.73
N VAL A 6 1.40 4.38 -29.79
CA VAL A 6 1.71 3.29 -28.87
C VAL A 6 0.74 2.14 -29.11
N ILE A 7 1.26 0.92 -29.15
CA ILE A 7 0.48 -0.32 -29.14
C ILE A 7 0.73 -1.03 -27.83
N ILE A 8 -0.36 -1.29 -27.10
CA ILE A 8 -0.34 -2.04 -25.84
C ILE A 8 -0.98 -3.41 -26.05
N PRO A 9 -0.20 -4.47 -26.37
CA PRO A 9 -0.73 -5.83 -26.37
C PRO A 9 -1.15 -6.25 -24.95
N ALA A 10 -2.44 -6.48 -24.77
CA ALA A 10 -3.10 -6.87 -23.52
C ALA A 10 -4.04 -8.08 -23.69
N ALA A 11 -3.98 -8.82 -24.81
CA ALA A 11 -4.85 -9.96 -25.11
C ALA A 11 -4.42 -11.30 -24.48
N GLY A 12 -3.39 -11.30 -23.62
CA GLY A 12 -2.79 -12.55 -23.10
C GLY A 12 -3.50 -13.09 -21.85
N GLN A 13 -3.88 -14.37 -21.87
CA GLN A 13 -4.64 -15.08 -20.82
C GLN A 13 -3.87 -15.42 -19.54
N GLY A 14 -2.70 -14.83 -19.29
CA GLY A 14 -2.04 -14.89 -17.97
C GLY A 14 -1.77 -16.28 -17.37
N THR A 15 -1.58 -17.35 -18.17
CA THR A 15 -1.59 -18.76 -17.73
C THR A 15 -0.70 -19.13 -16.53
N ARG A 16 0.34 -18.33 -16.22
CA ARG A 16 1.25 -18.50 -15.08
C ARG A 16 0.75 -17.91 -13.76
N MET A 17 -0.32 -17.10 -13.78
CA MET A 17 -0.95 -16.48 -12.60
C MET A 17 -2.10 -17.33 -12.02
N GLY A 18 -2.40 -18.49 -12.63
CA GLY A 18 -3.61 -19.26 -12.37
C GLY A 18 -4.63 -19.13 -13.51
N VAL A 19 -5.47 -20.15 -13.68
CA VAL A 19 -6.49 -20.22 -14.74
C VAL A 19 -7.56 -19.13 -14.50
N GLY A 20 -7.87 -18.34 -15.54
CA GLY A 20 -8.96 -17.35 -15.51
C GLY A 20 -8.60 -15.96 -14.96
N VAL A 21 -7.33 -15.70 -14.62
CA VAL A 21 -6.91 -14.39 -14.10
C VAL A 21 -6.32 -13.51 -15.21
N HIS A 22 -7.09 -12.51 -15.64
CA HIS A 22 -6.65 -11.49 -16.60
C HIS A 22 -5.74 -10.47 -15.89
N LYS A 23 -4.44 -10.77 -15.89
CA LYS A 23 -3.40 -10.02 -15.14
C LYS A 23 -3.40 -8.51 -15.37
N GLN A 24 -3.81 -8.04 -16.55
CA GLN A 24 -3.93 -6.64 -16.90
C GLN A 24 -4.95 -5.87 -16.05
N PHE A 25 -5.93 -6.56 -15.45
CA PHE A 25 -6.96 -5.96 -14.59
C PHE A 25 -6.71 -6.17 -13.10
N LEU A 26 -5.64 -6.87 -12.72
CA LEU A 26 -5.29 -7.04 -11.31
C LEU A 26 -5.03 -5.68 -10.67
N PRO A 27 -5.54 -5.43 -9.45
CA PRO A 27 -5.24 -4.21 -8.73
C PRO A 27 -3.77 -4.22 -8.31
N LEU A 28 -3.07 -3.13 -8.60
CA LEU A 28 -1.74 -2.81 -8.11
C LEU A 28 -1.86 -1.52 -7.30
N ALA A 29 -1.74 -1.61 -5.97
CA ALA A 29 -2.04 -0.49 -5.08
C ALA A 29 -3.42 0.16 -5.36
N GLY A 30 -4.45 -0.68 -5.58
CA GLY A 30 -5.83 -0.26 -5.82
C GLY A 30 -6.18 0.20 -7.24
N ILE A 31 -5.20 0.31 -8.14
CA ILE A 31 -5.40 0.72 -9.54
C ILE A 31 -5.06 -0.46 -10.46
N PRO A 32 -5.87 -0.78 -11.48
CA PRO A 32 -5.55 -1.87 -12.40
C PRO A 32 -4.17 -1.74 -13.05
N VAL A 33 -3.43 -2.85 -13.19
CA VAL A 33 -2.10 -2.89 -13.82
C VAL A 33 -2.08 -2.16 -15.17
N LEU A 34 -3.08 -2.39 -16.03
CA LEU A 34 -3.18 -1.73 -17.33
C LEU A 34 -3.36 -0.22 -17.20
N ALA A 35 -4.09 0.27 -16.19
CA ALA A 35 -4.29 1.69 -15.98
C ALA A 35 -2.97 2.40 -15.59
N HIS A 36 -2.12 1.75 -14.77
CA HIS A 36 -0.76 2.25 -14.50
C HIS A 36 0.06 2.35 -15.78
N THR A 37 0.04 1.31 -16.63
CA THR A 37 0.74 1.32 -17.91
C THR A 37 0.24 2.44 -18.83
N LEU A 38 -1.08 2.60 -18.98
CA LEU A 38 -1.67 3.61 -19.86
C LEU A 38 -1.37 5.04 -19.41
N LYS A 39 -1.35 5.28 -18.09
CA LYS A 39 -1.09 6.60 -17.50
C LYS A 39 0.19 7.24 -18.04
N VAL A 40 1.28 6.48 -18.11
CA VAL A 40 2.59 6.99 -18.56
C VAL A 40 2.57 7.48 -20.00
N PHE A 41 1.88 6.75 -20.89
CA PHE A 41 1.73 7.13 -22.29
C PHE A 41 0.69 8.24 -22.49
N GLN A 42 -0.35 8.27 -21.65
CA GLN A 42 -1.31 9.36 -21.61
C GLN A 42 -0.62 10.68 -21.27
N GLU A 43 0.30 10.69 -20.29
CA GLU A 43 1.02 11.88 -19.84
C GLU A 43 2.14 12.32 -20.81
N ALA A 44 2.74 11.40 -21.56
CA ALA A 44 3.83 11.71 -22.48
C ALA A 44 3.39 12.59 -23.67
N GLU A 45 3.88 13.84 -23.73
CA GLU A 45 3.51 14.83 -24.76
C GLU A 45 3.81 14.38 -26.20
N GLY A 46 4.91 13.62 -26.37
CA GLY A 46 5.33 13.08 -27.66
C GLY A 46 4.42 11.98 -28.22
N ILE A 47 3.63 11.34 -27.35
CA ILE A 47 2.68 10.30 -27.74
C ILE A 47 1.37 10.95 -28.17
N LYS A 48 0.95 10.65 -29.40
CA LYS A 48 -0.27 11.21 -30.02
C LYS A 48 -1.44 10.25 -30.01
N GLU A 49 -1.17 8.96 -30.00
CA GLU A 49 -2.19 7.93 -30.12
C GLU A 49 -1.80 6.68 -29.34
N ILE A 50 -2.78 6.05 -28.70
CA ILE A 50 -2.63 4.78 -27.99
C ILE A 50 -3.68 3.80 -28.53
N VAL A 51 -3.24 2.60 -28.90
CA VAL A 51 -4.10 1.49 -29.26
C VAL A 51 -3.86 0.35 -28.28
N VAL A 52 -4.92 -0.11 -27.62
CA VAL A 52 -4.85 -1.22 -26.67
C VAL A 52 -5.43 -2.47 -27.30
N VAL A 53 -4.65 -3.54 -27.42
CA VAL A 53 -5.11 -4.75 -28.10
C VAL A 53 -5.57 -5.77 -27.06
N GLY A 54 -6.88 -6.01 -26.96
CA GLY A 54 -7.50 -6.86 -25.94
C GLY A 54 -7.95 -8.22 -26.47
N ALA A 55 -8.21 -9.17 -25.58
CA ALA A 55 -8.96 -10.38 -25.93
C ALA A 55 -10.41 -10.00 -26.24
N GLY A 56 -11.13 -10.82 -27.01
CA GLY A 56 -12.52 -10.52 -27.41
C GLY A 56 -13.44 -10.26 -26.22
N GLU A 57 -13.35 -11.11 -25.19
CA GLU A 57 -14.09 -10.95 -23.93
C GLU A 57 -13.69 -9.71 -23.10
N ASP A 58 -12.45 -9.22 -23.27
CA ASP A 58 -11.88 -8.14 -22.45
C ASP A 58 -12.23 -6.74 -22.98
N ILE A 59 -12.68 -6.60 -24.24
CA ILE A 59 -12.85 -5.30 -24.90
C ILE A 59 -13.77 -4.36 -24.11
N ALA A 60 -14.90 -4.88 -23.61
CA ALA A 60 -15.85 -4.08 -22.83
C ALA A 60 -15.20 -3.55 -21.55
N GLN A 61 -14.44 -4.40 -20.85
CA GLN A 61 -13.75 -4.04 -19.62
C GLN A 61 -12.61 -3.03 -19.86
N ILE A 62 -11.89 -3.14 -20.98
CA ILE A 62 -10.84 -2.17 -21.33
C ILE A 62 -11.47 -0.81 -21.65
N TRP A 63 -12.58 -0.76 -22.40
CA TRP A 63 -13.29 0.50 -22.66
C TRP A 63 -13.78 1.16 -21.37
N GLU A 64 -14.30 0.36 -20.42
CA GLU A 64 -14.72 0.87 -19.13
C GLU A 64 -13.55 1.47 -18.34
N LEU A 65 -12.41 0.77 -18.30
CA LEU A 65 -11.18 1.29 -17.71
C LEU A 65 -10.75 2.61 -18.37
N VAL A 66 -10.75 2.68 -19.70
CA VAL A 66 -10.39 3.90 -20.45
C VAL A 66 -11.29 5.08 -20.11
N ARG A 67 -12.60 4.86 -19.99
CA ARG A 67 -13.57 5.90 -19.60
C ARG A 67 -13.37 6.33 -18.15
N ARG A 68 -13.28 5.36 -17.23
CA ARG A 68 -13.10 5.60 -15.79
C ARG A 68 -11.88 6.46 -15.49
N PHE A 69 -10.75 6.19 -16.15
CA PHE A 69 -9.50 6.92 -15.96
C PHE A 69 -9.27 8.05 -16.98
N ARG A 70 -10.26 8.34 -17.84
CA ARG A 70 -10.24 9.43 -18.82
C ARG A 70 -9.01 9.42 -19.75
N PHE A 71 -8.61 8.24 -20.23
CA PHE A 71 -7.48 8.12 -21.15
C PHE A 71 -7.84 8.59 -22.58
N SER A 72 -7.77 9.90 -22.81
CA SER A 72 -8.19 10.55 -24.06
C SER A 72 -7.34 10.21 -25.29
N LYS A 73 -6.10 9.72 -25.10
CA LYS A 73 -5.23 9.32 -26.21
C LYS A 73 -5.52 7.91 -26.73
N VAL A 74 -6.38 7.13 -26.04
CA VAL A 74 -6.76 5.80 -26.50
C VAL A 74 -7.76 5.92 -27.65
N SER A 75 -7.33 5.63 -28.88
CA SER A 75 -8.14 5.79 -30.09
C SER A 75 -8.86 4.52 -30.50
N GLY A 76 -8.38 3.34 -30.08
CA GLY A 76 -8.96 2.07 -30.48
C GLY A 76 -8.57 0.89 -29.60
N ILE A 77 -9.48 -0.08 -29.53
CA ILE A 77 -9.28 -1.34 -28.80
C ILE A 77 -9.61 -2.54 -29.72
N PRO A 78 -8.75 -2.90 -30.69
CA PRO A 78 -9.01 -4.03 -31.56
C PRO A 78 -8.85 -5.37 -30.82
N VAL A 79 -9.53 -6.40 -31.34
CA VAL A 79 -9.36 -7.78 -30.90
C VAL A 79 -7.96 -8.26 -31.29
N GLY A 80 -7.23 -8.84 -30.33
CA GLY A 80 -5.94 -9.47 -30.53
C GLY A 80 -6.02 -10.85 -31.17
N GLY A 81 -4.87 -11.35 -31.63
CA GLY A 81 -4.74 -12.72 -32.15
C GLY A 81 -4.28 -13.72 -31.08
N ARG A 82 -4.06 -14.97 -31.50
CA ARG A 82 -3.59 -16.05 -30.61
C ARG A 82 -2.17 -15.80 -30.10
N GLN A 83 -1.35 -15.14 -30.91
CA GLN A 83 0.02 -14.82 -30.58
C GLN A 83 0.18 -13.31 -30.31
N ARG A 84 1.22 -12.97 -29.53
CA ARG A 84 1.60 -11.57 -29.28
C ARG A 84 1.83 -10.82 -30.61
N GLN A 85 2.49 -11.48 -31.56
CA GLN A 85 2.79 -10.94 -32.89
C GLN A 85 1.52 -10.53 -33.65
N GLU A 86 0.51 -11.40 -33.70
CA GLU A 86 -0.78 -11.11 -34.35
C GLU A 86 -1.50 -9.93 -33.68
N SER A 87 -1.41 -9.84 -32.35
CA SER A 87 -1.99 -8.74 -31.58
C SER A 87 -1.31 -7.39 -31.92
N VAL A 88 0.02 -7.36 -32.02
CA VAL A 88 0.74 -6.14 -32.44
C VAL A 88 0.36 -5.74 -33.86
N LEU A 89 0.23 -6.70 -34.79
CA LEU A 89 -0.22 -6.42 -36.15
C LEU A 89 -1.66 -5.87 -36.21
N ALA A 90 -2.56 -6.33 -35.34
CA ALA A 90 -3.90 -5.73 -35.22
C ALA A 90 -3.82 -4.28 -34.73
N GLY A 91 -2.97 -4.00 -33.74
CA GLY A 91 -2.70 -2.64 -33.28
C GLY A 91 -2.15 -1.72 -34.37
N LEU A 92 -1.21 -2.22 -35.19
CA LEU A 92 -0.64 -1.48 -36.32
C LEU A 92 -1.67 -1.10 -37.38
N LYS A 93 -2.71 -1.90 -37.55
CA LYS A 93 -3.80 -1.59 -38.48
C LYS A 93 -4.76 -0.55 -37.92
N ALA A 94 -4.92 -0.49 -36.60
CA ALA A 94 -5.83 0.42 -35.93
C ALA A 94 -5.23 1.82 -35.70
N LEU A 95 -3.90 1.95 -35.65
CA LEU A 95 -3.24 3.26 -35.56
C LEU A 95 -3.54 4.15 -36.78
N SER A 96 -3.74 5.44 -36.55
CA SER A 96 -3.94 6.46 -37.59
C SER A 96 -2.77 6.51 -38.57
N GLU A 97 -3.00 6.68 -39.87
CA GLU A 97 -1.95 6.65 -40.91
C GLU A 97 -0.86 7.73 -40.74
N THR A 98 -1.14 8.78 -39.98
CA THR A 98 -0.19 9.86 -39.66
C THR A 98 0.94 9.40 -38.72
N ILE A 99 0.75 8.30 -37.99
CA ILE A 99 1.74 7.72 -37.09
C ILE A 99 2.84 7.04 -37.90
N ARG A 100 4.08 7.51 -37.73
CA ARG A 100 5.28 6.97 -38.41
C ARG A 100 6.17 6.15 -37.49
N THR A 101 6.19 6.49 -36.20
CA THR A 101 6.99 5.80 -35.20
C THR A 101 6.05 5.08 -34.25
N VAL A 102 6.29 3.79 -34.03
CA VAL A 102 5.46 2.94 -33.19
C VAL A 102 6.25 2.50 -31.97
N VAL A 103 5.67 2.71 -30.80
CA VAL A 103 6.12 2.13 -29.55
C VAL A 103 5.27 0.90 -29.26
N VAL A 104 5.88 -0.26 -29.04
CA VAL A 104 5.19 -1.43 -28.51
C VAL A 104 5.54 -1.58 -27.04
N HIS A 105 4.53 -1.69 -26.18
CA HIS A 105 4.75 -1.85 -24.75
C HIS A 105 3.77 -2.82 -24.10
N ASP A 106 4.30 -3.80 -23.37
CA ASP A 106 3.48 -4.82 -22.70
C ASP A 106 2.52 -4.18 -21.68
N GLY A 107 1.22 -4.45 -21.78
CA GLY A 107 0.21 -3.96 -20.82
C GLY A 107 0.39 -4.44 -19.37
N ALA A 108 1.30 -5.38 -19.16
CA ALA A 108 1.66 -5.93 -17.85
C ALA A 108 2.98 -5.38 -17.29
N ARG A 109 3.48 -4.25 -17.80
CA ARG A 109 4.65 -3.53 -17.25
C ARG A 109 4.20 -2.17 -16.69
N PRO A 110 3.68 -2.14 -15.44
CA PRO A 110 3.03 -0.94 -14.91
C PRO A 110 4.01 0.11 -14.34
N LEU A 111 5.30 -0.20 -14.24
CA LEU A 111 6.26 0.59 -13.45
C LEU A 111 7.22 1.46 -14.28
N LEU A 112 7.08 1.47 -15.60
CA LEU A 112 7.79 2.41 -16.47
C LEU A 112 7.46 3.84 -16.01
N THR A 113 8.47 4.68 -15.80
CA THR A 113 8.23 6.09 -15.45
C THR A 113 8.22 6.97 -16.69
N LEU A 114 7.58 8.14 -16.59
CA LEU A 114 7.60 9.16 -17.65
C LEU A 114 9.04 9.60 -17.97
N THR A 115 9.89 9.74 -16.95
CA THR A 115 11.31 10.10 -17.11
C THR A 115 12.09 9.03 -17.88
N GLU A 116 11.90 7.75 -17.56
CA GLU A 116 12.53 6.63 -18.28
C GLU A 116 12.03 6.55 -19.72
N LEU A 117 10.71 6.71 -19.95
CA LEU A 117 10.13 6.73 -21.29
C LEU A 117 10.72 7.86 -22.14
N ASN A 118 10.72 9.09 -21.64
CA ASN A 118 11.23 10.25 -22.38
C ASN A 118 12.73 10.10 -22.69
N ARG A 119 13.51 9.59 -21.74
CA ARG A 119 14.94 9.29 -21.95
C ARG A 119 15.14 8.22 -23.02
N PHE A 120 14.34 7.15 -22.98
CA PHE A 120 14.39 6.08 -23.98
C PHE A 120 14.06 6.60 -25.37
N LEU A 121 12.93 7.32 -25.53
CA LEU A 121 12.50 7.89 -26.81
C LEU A 121 13.52 8.90 -27.36
N GLY A 122 14.09 9.76 -26.50
CA GLY A 122 15.12 10.72 -26.90
C GLY A 122 16.38 10.04 -27.44
N LYS A 123 16.81 8.93 -26.83
CA LYS A 123 17.97 8.14 -27.31
C LYS A 123 17.65 7.29 -28.54
N ALA A 124 16.41 6.85 -28.68
CA ALA A 124 15.94 6.06 -29.81
C ALA A 124 15.69 6.90 -31.06
N ALA A 125 15.57 8.23 -30.93
CA ALA A 125 15.42 9.14 -32.06
C ALA A 125 16.47 8.87 -33.15
N GLY A 126 16.02 8.76 -34.40
CA GLY A 126 16.85 8.44 -35.57
C GLY A 126 17.24 6.95 -35.72
N SER A 127 16.83 6.07 -34.79
CA SER A 127 17.02 4.63 -34.93
C SER A 127 15.82 4.02 -35.67
N VAL A 128 16.08 3.07 -36.58
CA VAL A 128 15.04 2.30 -37.26
C VAL A 128 14.27 1.40 -36.27
N ALA A 129 15.02 0.77 -35.36
CA ALA A 129 14.49 -0.05 -34.29
C ALA A 129 15.33 0.14 -33.03
N ALA A 130 14.69 0.23 -31.87
CA ALA A 130 15.36 0.26 -30.59
C ALA A 130 14.57 -0.50 -29.52
N ILE A 131 15.26 -1.26 -28.69
CA ILE A 131 14.67 -2.02 -27.59
C ILE A 131 15.25 -1.56 -26.25
N MET A 132 14.40 -1.54 -25.22
CA MET A 132 14.85 -1.32 -23.85
C MET A 132 15.40 -2.62 -23.28
N ALA A 133 16.55 -2.61 -22.59
CA ALA A 133 17.07 -3.80 -21.94
C ALA A 133 17.91 -3.49 -20.70
N VAL A 134 17.99 -4.47 -19.80
CA VAL A 134 18.88 -4.44 -18.63
C VAL A 134 19.96 -5.52 -18.75
N ARG A 135 21.12 -5.29 -18.15
CA ARG A 135 22.21 -6.27 -18.15
C ARG A 135 21.85 -7.46 -17.25
N VAL A 136 22.24 -8.66 -17.67
CA VAL A 136 22.03 -9.86 -16.85
C VAL A 136 23.01 -9.84 -15.68
N LYS A 137 22.51 -10.08 -14.46
CA LYS A 137 23.32 -10.14 -13.24
C LYS A 137 23.80 -11.57 -12.97
N ASP A 138 22.90 -12.52 -13.16
CA ASP A 138 23.11 -13.93 -12.87
C ASP A 138 23.99 -14.62 -13.90
N THR A 139 24.61 -15.73 -13.49
CA THR A 139 25.27 -16.63 -14.42
C THR A 139 24.23 -17.39 -15.22
N ILE A 140 24.26 -17.25 -16.56
CA ILE A 140 23.33 -17.95 -17.45
C ILE A 140 23.99 -19.20 -18.02
N LYS A 141 23.29 -20.32 -17.90
CA LYS A 141 23.65 -21.59 -18.54
C LYS A 141 22.75 -21.81 -19.76
N ARG A 142 23.33 -22.25 -20.89
CA ARG A 142 22.55 -22.91 -21.93
C ARG A 142 22.49 -24.40 -21.59
N VAL A 143 21.30 -24.96 -21.57
CA VAL A 143 21.04 -26.36 -21.20
C VAL A 143 20.36 -27.10 -22.35
N ASP A 144 20.48 -28.43 -22.37
CA ASP A 144 19.71 -29.28 -23.29
C ASP A 144 18.31 -29.58 -22.76
N GLY A 145 17.53 -30.38 -23.51
CA GLY A 145 16.17 -30.78 -23.13
C GLY A 145 16.09 -31.68 -21.90
N ALA A 146 17.20 -32.28 -21.45
CA ALA A 146 17.28 -33.09 -20.23
C ALA A 146 17.79 -32.29 -19.02
N GLY A 147 18.12 -31.00 -19.21
CA GLY A 147 18.60 -30.11 -18.17
C GLY A 147 20.11 -30.17 -17.93
N TRP A 148 20.87 -30.86 -18.78
CA TRP A 148 22.33 -30.85 -18.69
C TRP A 148 22.89 -29.54 -19.21
N VAL A 149 23.89 -29.01 -18.49
CA VAL A 149 24.58 -27.78 -18.89
C VAL A 149 25.42 -28.04 -20.14
N LEU A 150 25.11 -27.32 -21.22
CA LEU A 150 25.88 -27.32 -22.47
C LEU A 150 27.03 -26.30 -22.42
N GLU A 151 26.73 -25.09 -21.96
CA GLU A 151 27.74 -24.04 -21.81
C GLU A 151 27.31 -22.97 -20.80
N THR A 152 28.28 -22.18 -20.35
CA THR A 152 28.06 -20.98 -19.55
C THR A 152 28.25 -19.77 -20.45
N LEU A 153 27.20 -18.98 -20.64
CA LEU A 153 27.24 -17.82 -21.53
C LEU A 153 27.96 -16.63 -20.87
N PRO A 154 28.82 -15.89 -21.59
CA PRO A 154 29.43 -14.67 -21.07
C PRO A 154 28.35 -13.61 -20.77
N ARG A 155 28.04 -13.39 -19.47
CA ARG A 155 27.01 -12.41 -19.06
C ARG A 155 27.27 -10.98 -19.57
N SER A 156 28.52 -10.66 -19.92
CA SER A 156 28.93 -9.39 -20.53
C SER A 156 28.39 -9.19 -21.95
N GLU A 157 27.87 -10.21 -22.60
CA GLU A 157 27.28 -10.13 -23.94
C GLU A 157 25.75 -10.25 -23.88
N LEU A 158 25.18 -10.46 -22.70
CA LEU A 158 23.76 -10.71 -22.51
C LEU A 158 23.02 -9.49 -21.95
N CYS A 159 21.76 -9.38 -22.34
CA CYS A 159 20.79 -8.47 -21.74
C CYS A 159 19.42 -9.15 -21.64
N SER A 160 18.61 -8.71 -20.68
CA SER A 160 17.21 -9.08 -20.57
C SER A 160 16.37 -7.99 -21.20
N VAL A 161 15.69 -8.33 -22.30
CA VAL A 161 14.89 -7.40 -23.09
C VAL A 161 13.61 -7.01 -22.34
N GLN A 162 13.29 -5.73 -22.41
CA GLN A 162 12.12 -5.10 -21.84
C GLN A 162 11.31 -4.40 -22.94
N THR A 163 10.15 -3.87 -22.56
CA THR A 163 9.43 -2.88 -23.36
C THR A 163 9.38 -1.58 -22.56
N PRO A 164 9.34 -0.39 -23.18
CA PRO A 164 8.98 -0.12 -24.57
C PRO A 164 10.03 -0.56 -25.59
N GLN A 165 9.56 -0.87 -26.79
CA GLN A 165 10.36 -1.07 -27.99
C GLN A 165 9.86 -0.09 -29.06
N VAL A 166 10.77 0.57 -29.79
CA VAL A 166 10.44 1.57 -30.80
C VAL A 166 10.82 1.09 -32.17
N PHE A 167 9.96 1.38 -33.14
CA PHE A 167 10.14 0.95 -34.53
C PHE A 167 9.61 1.99 -35.51
N GLU A 168 10.20 2.06 -36.69
CA GLU A 168 9.55 2.64 -37.86
C GLU A 168 8.35 1.77 -38.27
N ARG A 169 7.20 2.42 -38.50
CA ARG A 169 5.91 1.73 -38.68
C ARG A 169 5.88 0.81 -39.88
N GLN A 170 6.36 1.28 -41.03
CA GLN A 170 6.27 0.54 -42.29
C GLN A 170 7.10 -0.75 -42.20
N LEU A 171 8.32 -0.63 -41.66
CA LEU A 171 9.22 -1.75 -41.47
C LEU A 171 8.69 -2.76 -40.45
N LEU A 172 8.15 -2.29 -39.31
CA LEU A 172 7.53 -3.20 -38.35
C LEU A 172 6.35 -3.95 -38.98
N ARG A 173 5.48 -3.25 -39.72
CA ARG A 173 4.36 -3.88 -40.44
C ARG A 173 4.85 -4.91 -41.46
N GLU A 174 5.89 -4.59 -42.23
CA GLU A 174 6.49 -5.50 -43.20
C GLU A 174 7.04 -6.76 -42.52
N ALA A 175 7.78 -6.59 -41.43
CA ALA A 175 8.36 -7.71 -40.67
C ALA A 175 7.27 -8.65 -40.14
N HIS A 176 6.19 -8.11 -39.57
CA HIS A 176 5.03 -8.89 -39.13
C HIS A 176 4.37 -9.68 -40.27
N LEU A 177 4.19 -9.05 -41.45
CA LEU A 177 3.57 -9.71 -42.61
C LEU A 177 4.45 -10.82 -43.19
N LYS A 178 5.75 -10.58 -43.32
CA LYS A 178 6.72 -11.56 -43.82
C LYS A 178 6.89 -12.73 -42.84
N ALA A 179 7.01 -12.45 -41.55
CA ALA A 179 7.13 -13.50 -40.53
C ALA A 179 5.88 -14.39 -40.51
N ARG A 180 4.68 -13.81 -40.62
CA ARG A 180 3.44 -14.58 -40.74
C ARG A 180 3.40 -15.45 -42.00
N ALA A 181 3.83 -14.93 -43.14
CA ALA A 181 3.89 -15.70 -44.39
C ALA A 181 4.91 -16.85 -44.31
N ALA A 182 6.00 -16.65 -43.59
CA ALA A 182 7.05 -17.65 -43.38
C ALA A 182 6.77 -18.62 -42.21
N GLY A 183 5.69 -18.42 -41.44
CA GLY A 183 5.43 -19.18 -40.20
C GLY A 183 6.46 -18.95 -39.09
N PHE A 184 7.21 -17.85 -39.15
CA PHE A 184 8.21 -17.48 -38.14
C PHE A 184 7.54 -16.86 -36.92
N ALA A 185 7.81 -17.41 -35.73
CA ALA A 185 7.28 -16.94 -34.45
C ALA A 185 8.40 -16.26 -33.64
N ALA A 186 8.31 -14.94 -33.50
CA ALA A 186 9.27 -14.16 -32.72
C ALA A 186 8.87 -14.05 -31.24
N THR A 187 9.85 -13.96 -30.35
CA THR A 187 9.63 -13.78 -28.90
C THR A 187 9.25 -12.34 -28.53
N ASP A 188 9.73 -11.38 -29.30
CA ASP A 188 9.45 -9.95 -29.18
C ASP A 188 9.49 -9.28 -30.58
N ASP A 189 9.22 -7.97 -30.65
CA ASP A 189 9.20 -7.26 -31.94
C ASP A 189 10.61 -6.95 -32.46
N GLY A 190 11.62 -6.87 -31.58
CA GLY A 190 13.03 -6.74 -31.96
C GLY A 190 13.49 -7.94 -32.81
N ALA A 191 13.18 -9.16 -32.38
CA ALA A 191 13.52 -10.38 -33.11
C ALA A 191 12.91 -10.45 -34.53
N LEU A 192 11.78 -9.78 -34.79
CA LEU A 192 11.21 -9.69 -36.14
C LEU A 192 12.08 -8.87 -37.10
N LEU A 193 12.66 -7.77 -36.60
CA LEU A 193 13.55 -6.92 -37.38
C LEU A 193 14.92 -7.55 -37.54
N GLU A 194 15.44 -8.21 -36.51
CA GLU A 194 16.67 -9.00 -36.60
C GLU A 194 16.55 -10.07 -37.70
N TRP A 195 15.43 -10.80 -37.72
CA TRP A 195 15.14 -11.79 -38.76
C TRP A 195 15.04 -11.19 -40.17
N LEU A 196 14.56 -9.94 -40.28
CA LEU A 196 14.52 -9.18 -41.53
C LEU A 196 15.90 -8.58 -41.92
N GLY A 197 16.94 -8.80 -41.11
CA GLY A 197 18.29 -8.26 -41.33
C GLY A 197 18.43 -6.77 -40.98
N GLN A 198 17.50 -6.23 -40.19
CA GLN A 198 17.47 -4.83 -39.82
C GLN A 198 18.19 -4.60 -38.48
N PRO A 199 18.96 -3.51 -38.33
CA PRO A 199 19.68 -3.24 -37.10
C PRO A 199 18.71 -2.87 -35.97
N VAL A 200 18.86 -3.53 -34.83
CA VAL A 200 18.11 -3.23 -33.59
C VAL A 200 19.05 -2.69 -32.54
N ARG A 201 18.82 -1.44 -32.12
CA ARG A 201 19.65 -0.79 -31.10
C ARG A 201 19.18 -1.17 -29.70
N VAL A 202 20.09 -1.63 -28.86
CA VAL A 202 19.82 -1.87 -27.44
C VAL A 202 20.07 -0.59 -26.64
N LEU A 203 19.07 -0.16 -25.87
CA LEU A 203 19.15 1.02 -25.01
C LEU A 203 18.93 0.66 -23.54
N PRO A 204 19.58 1.37 -22.60
CA PRO A 204 19.45 1.06 -21.17
C PRO A 204 18.00 1.19 -20.67
N GLY A 205 17.53 0.14 -19.99
CA GLY A 205 16.28 0.09 -19.25
C GLY A 205 16.47 0.21 -17.74
N SER A 206 15.48 -0.29 -17.01
CA SER A 206 15.42 -0.21 -15.55
C SER A 206 15.03 -1.54 -14.96
N PHE A 207 15.71 -1.96 -13.89
CA PHE A 207 15.36 -3.20 -13.19
C PHE A 207 13.97 -3.11 -12.53
N GLU A 208 13.46 -1.90 -12.30
CA GLU A 208 12.12 -1.69 -11.76
C GLU A 208 11.02 -1.80 -12.82
N ASN A 209 11.36 -1.75 -14.12
CA ASN A 209 10.41 -1.94 -15.21
C ASN A 209 10.09 -3.44 -15.43
N ILE A 210 9.71 -4.11 -14.35
CA ILE A 210 9.38 -5.53 -14.33
C ILE A 210 8.07 -5.79 -15.08
N LYS A 211 7.94 -7.01 -15.61
CA LYS A 211 6.71 -7.50 -16.22
C LYS A 211 6.00 -8.36 -15.19
N ILE A 212 4.74 -8.06 -14.90
CA ILE A 212 3.91 -8.89 -14.03
C ILE A 212 3.59 -10.20 -14.77
N THR A 213 4.13 -11.29 -14.23
CA THR A 213 3.98 -12.66 -14.75
C THR A 213 3.60 -13.69 -13.68
N THR A 214 3.99 -13.46 -12.43
CA THR A 214 3.67 -14.29 -11.26
C THR A 214 3.11 -13.44 -10.11
N PRO A 215 2.45 -14.06 -9.09
CA PRO A 215 1.96 -13.33 -7.92
C PRO A 215 3.05 -12.56 -7.17
N GLU A 216 4.27 -13.10 -7.12
CA GLU A 216 5.43 -12.47 -6.49
C GLU A 216 5.82 -11.17 -7.20
N ASP A 217 5.65 -11.10 -8.53
CA ASP A 217 5.91 -9.87 -9.28
C ASP A 217 4.96 -8.74 -8.85
N LEU A 218 3.70 -9.07 -8.53
CA LEU A 218 2.71 -8.08 -8.07
C LEU A 218 3.10 -7.53 -6.70
N PHE A 219 3.51 -8.40 -5.78
CA PHE A 219 4.02 -7.98 -4.47
C PHE A 219 5.26 -7.09 -4.62
N LEU A 220 6.21 -7.48 -5.48
CA LEU A 220 7.40 -6.67 -5.75
C LEU A 220 7.02 -5.30 -6.32
N ALA A 221 6.07 -5.26 -7.26
CA ALA A 221 5.61 -4.02 -7.86
C ALA A 221 4.96 -3.08 -6.84
N GLU A 222 4.17 -3.59 -5.90
CA GLU A 222 3.58 -2.78 -4.82
C GLU A 222 4.68 -2.16 -3.95
N ARG A 223 5.70 -2.94 -3.57
CA ARG A 223 6.81 -2.45 -2.75
C ARG A 223 7.62 -1.36 -3.47
N ILE A 224 7.83 -1.51 -4.78
CA ILE A 224 8.48 -0.46 -5.59
C ILE A 224 7.65 0.83 -5.56
N LEU A 225 6.33 0.74 -5.76
CA LEU A 225 5.44 1.93 -5.72
C LEU A 225 5.39 2.58 -4.34
N GLU A 226 5.34 1.79 -3.26
CA GLU A 226 5.39 2.29 -1.89
C GLU A 226 6.70 3.05 -1.62
N ARG A 227 7.84 2.46 -2.00
CA ARG A 227 9.16 3.08 -1.83
C ARG A 227 9.23 4.41 -2.58
N ARG A 228 8.81 4.46 -3.85
CA ARG A 228 8.77 5.69 -4.66
C ARG A 228 7.87 6.77 -4.04
N ARG A 229 6.72 6.39 -3.45
CA ARG A 229 5.84 7.33 -2.75
C ARG A 229 6.51 7.92 -1.50
N ALA A 230 7.18 7.09 -0.71
CA ALA A 230 7.91 7.55 0.46
C ALA A 230 9.07 8.49 0.09
N GLU A 231 9.83 8.16 -0.96
CA GLU A 231 10.91 9.00 -1.49
C GLU A 231 10.39 10.37 -1.97
N THR A 232 9.24 10.38 -2.66
CA THR A 232 8.60 11.61 -3.15
C THR A 232 8.11 12.48 -1.99
N ALA A 233 7.46 11.87 -0.99
CA ALA A 233 6.97 12.58 0.20
C ALA A 233 8.12 13.21 1.01
N ALA A 234 9.24 12.49 1.16
CA ALA A 234 10.45 13.00 1.81
C ALA A 234 11.07 14.18 1.03
N ALA A 235 11.13 14.09 -0.30
CA ALA A 235 11.64 15.17 -1.14
C ALA A 235 10.76 16.44 -1.09
N SER A 236 9.44 16.30 -1.04
CA SER A 236 8.52 17.45 -0.88
C SER A 236 8.58 18.09 0.51
N GLY A 237 8.86 17.29 1.56
CA GLY A 237 9.01 17.82 2.92
C GLY A 237 10.33 18.58 3.13
N ALA A 238 11.40 18.18 2.43
CA ALA A 238 12.67 18.91 2.47
C ALA A 238 12.62 20.25 1.73
N ALA A 239 11.89 20.34 0.61
CA ALA A 239 11.75 21.57 -0.18
C ALA A 239 10.93 22.68 0.52
N ALA A 240 10.13 22.34 1.53
CA ALA A 240 9.37 23.31 2.33
C ALA A 240 10.15 23.89 3.53
N GLY A 241 11.39 23.43 3.76
CA GLY A 241 12.24 23.84 4.89
C GLY A 241 13.29 24.90 4.56
N GLU A 242 13.36 25.36 3.31
CA GLU A 242 14.32 26.39 2.86
C GLU A 242 13.57 27.63 2.34
N GLU A 243 12.97 28.40 3.25
CA GLU A 243 12.75 29.84 3.02
C GLU A 243 13.78 30.62 3.83
N GLU A 244 14.70 31.27 3.11
CA GLU A 244 15.75 32.12 3.63
C GLU A 244 15.17 33.34 4.35
N ASP A 245 15.65 33.59 5.58
CA ASP A 245 15.39 34.80 6.37
C ASP A 245 16.26 35.97 5.85
N PRO A 246 15.69 37.03 5.24
CA PRO A 246 16.45 38.18 4.81
C PRO A 246 16.34 39.28 5.87
N GLY A 247 17.35 39.39 6.73
CA GLY A 247 17.74 40.69 7.27
C GLY A 247 18.00 40.75 8.77
N VAL A 248 19.27 40.72 9.15
CA VAL A 248 19.73 41.38 10.38
C VAL A 248 20.90 42.30 10.07
N HIS A 249 20.59 43.59 9.99
CA HIS A 249 21.54 44.66 10.22
C HIS A 249 21.08 45.49 11.42
N ARG A 250 21.96 45.59 12.44
CA ARG A 250 22.27 46.73 13.35
C ARG A 250 22.43 46.28 14.81
N THR A 251 23.68 46.18 15.29
CA THR A 251 24.49 47.15 16.09
C THR A 251 24.35 46.99 17.60
N ALA A 252 25.52 47.02 18.26
CA ALA A 252 25.79 46.78 19.67
C ALA A 252 25.24 47.85 20.63
N GLY A 253 25.07 47.47 21.91
CA GLY A 253 24.92 48.42 23.02
C GLY A 253 24.44 47.82 24.35
N THR A 254 25.39 47.48 25.23
CA THR A 254 25.39 47.68 26.69
C THR A 254 24.26 47.13 27.59
N SER A 255 24.62 46.18 28.46
CA SER A 255 24.05 45.91 29.81
C SER A 255 24.34 47.09 30.79
N PRO A 256 23.86 47.15 32.06
CA PRO A 256 23.27 46.08 32.89
C PRO A 256 22.14 46.48 33.91
N SER A 257 21.72 45.48 34.70
CA SER A 257 21.20 45.53 36.09
C SER A 257 19.68 45.62 36.32
N GLY A 258 19.21 44.86 37.34
CA GLY A 258 17.92 45.08 37.99
C GLY A 258 17.23 43.81 38.52
N TYR A 259 17.53 43.45 39.77
CA TYR A 259 16.73 42.52 40.60
C TYR A 259 15.28 43.02 40.77
N GLY A 260 14.31 42.11 40.86
CA GLY A 260 12.95 42.45 41.31
C GLY A 260 12.01 41.25 41.32
N GLN A 261 11.63 40.84 42.53
CA GLN A 261 10.65 39.79 42.86
C GLN A 261 9.22 40.20 42.47
N ASP A 262 8.37 39.27 42.02
CA ASP A 262 7.01 39.10 42.58
C ASP A 262 6.34 37.78 42.11
N PRO A 263 5.35 37.26 42.87
CA PRO A 263 4.74 35.94 42.73
C PRO A 263 3.42 35.94 41.93
N ALA A 264 2.84 34.74 41.77
CA ALA A 264 1.45 34.46 41.42
C ALA A 264 1.00 34.79 39.98
N ALA A 265 1.33 33.90 39.05
CA ALA A 265 0.63 33.80 37.77
C ALA A 265 -0.76 33.18 37.99
N ARG A 266 -1.79 34.03 37.98
CA ARG A 266 -3.18 33.64 37.72
C ARG A 266 -3.28 33.15 36.27
N VAL A 267 -3.77 31.92 36.11
CA VAL A 267 -4.15 31.35 34.81
C VAL A 267 -5.36 32.13 34.28
N GLY A 268 -5.18 32.85 33.18
CA GLY A 268 -6.26 33.39 32.36
C GLY A 268 -6.64 32.42 31.23
N PRO A 269 -7.88 32.43 30.72
CA PRO A 269 -8.32 31.49 29.70
C PRO A 269 -7.67 31.80 28.35
N CYS A 270 -7.17 30.76 27.69
CA CYS A 270 -6.63 30.84 26.33
C CYS A 270 -7.77 31.11 25.35
N ALA A 271 -7.87 32.35 24.86
CA ALA A 271 -8.77 32.70 23.78
C ALA A 271 -8.17 32.27 22.44
N GLN A 272 -8.92 31.43 21.70
CA GLN A 272 -8.62 31.05 20.32
C GLN A 272 -8.69 32.29 19.41
N GLN A 273 -7.61 32.63 18.74
CA GLN A 273 -7.64 33.53 17.57
C GLN A 273 -7.47 32.68 16.31
N VAL A 274 -8.57 32.57 15.54
CA VAL A 274 -8.61 31.94 14.22
C VAL A 274 -8.50 33.06 13.17
N ALA A 275 -7.49 33.00 12.32
CA ALA A 275 -7.34 33.93 11.19
C ALA A 275 -8.32 33.57 10.05
N PRO A 276 -8.75 34.54 9.19
CA PRO A 276 -9.88 34.35 8.27
C PRO A 276 -9.58 33.38 7.11
N ALA A 277 -10.53 32.48 6.86
CA ALA A 277 -10.41 31.29 6.01
C ALA A 277 -10.66 31.51 4.50
N GLU A 278 -10.61 32.74 3.98
CA GLU A 278 -11.15 33.01 2.63
C GLU A 278 -10.14 32.90 1.48
N GLU A 279 -8.82 33.04 1.72
CA GLU A 279 -7.83 33.00 0.63
C GLU A 279 -7.21 31.61 0.40
N LYS A 280 -7.21 30.74 1.42
CA LYS A 280 -6.76 29.33 1.30
C LYS A 280 -7.74 28.43 0.54
N ASN A 281 -9.02 28.85 0.47
CA ASN A 281 -10.10 28.06 -0.13
C ASN A 281 -10.17 28.12 -1.67
N ARG A 282 -9.32 28.90 -2.34
CA ARG A 282 -9.31 28.99 -3.80
C ARG A 282 -8.41 27.94 -4.48
N MET A 283 -7.34 27.50 -3.82
CA MET A 283 -6.47 26.42 -4.33
C MET A 283 -7.01 25.01 -4.00
N ILE A 284 -7.69 24.84 -2.86
CA ILE A 284 -8.25 23.53 -2.45
C ILE A 284 -9.45 23.11 -3.33
N ARG A 285 -10.16 24.08 -3.92
CA ARG A 285 -11.33 23.79 -4.78
C ARG A 285 -10.99 23.15 -6.13
N GLN A 286 -9.75 23.26 -6.63
CA GLN A 286 -9.36 22.58 -7.87
C GLN A 286 -8.96 21.11 -7.65
N GLU A 287 -8.59 20.72 -6.43
CA GLU A 287 -8.30 19.32 -6.08
C GLU A 287 -9.52 18.56 -5.54
N SER A 288 -10.51 19.27 -4.96
CA SER A 288 -11.72 18.64 -4.39
C SER A 288 -12.72 18.11 -5.44
N ASP A 289 -12.62 18.55 -6.69
CA ASP A 289 -13.47 18.06 -7.79
C ASP A 289 -13.06 16.64 -8.27
N PHE A 290 -11.95 16.10 -7.77
CA PHE A 290 -11.52 14.72 -8.02
C PHE A 290 -12.06 13.71 -6.99
N LEU A 291 -12.64 14.17 -5.87
CA LEU A 291 -13.07 13.32 -4.75
C LEU A 291 -14.59 13.26 -4.53
N THR A 292 -15.39 13.79 -5.45
CA THR A 292 -16.85 13.61 -5.40
C THR A 292 -17.30 12.66 -6.51
N GLU A 293 -17.25 11.35 -6.24
CA GLU A 293 -18.10 10.44 -7.00
C GLU A 293 -19.57 10.77 -6.70
N PRO A 294 -20.45 10.88 -7.71
CA PRO A 294 -21.87 10.88 -7.44
C PRO A 294 -22.21 9.56 -6.76
N ALA A 295 -22.98 9.61 -5.68
CA ALA A 295 -23.54 8.43 -5.01
C ALA A 295 -24.47 7.69 -5.99
N GLY A 296 -23.88 6.85 -6.84
CA GLY A 296 -24.57 6.21 -7.96
C GLY A 296 -23.99 4.83 -8.21
N LYS A 297 -24.58 3.83 -7.53
CA LYS A 297 -24.41 2.38 -7.74
C LYS A 297 -22.95 1.89 -7.71
N ARG A 298 -22.39 1.82 -6.50
CA ARG A 298 -21.26 0.93 -6.18
C ARG A 298 -21.59 -0.47 -6.69
N SER A 299 -20.75 -1.04 -7.55
CA SER A 299 -20.94 -2.41 -8.03
C SER A 299 -20.92 -3.37 -6.85
N GLU A 300 -21.93 -4.22 -6.78
CA GLU A 300 -22.21 -5.20 -5.71
C GLU A 300 -21.14 -6.31 -5.60
N ASN A 301 -20.02 -6.23 -6.32
CA ASN A 301 -18.96 -7.25 -6.37
C ASN A 301 -17.65 -6.85 -5.66
N TYR A 302 -17.64 -5.75 -4.90
CA TYR A 302 -16.62 -5.48 -3.87
C TYR A 302 -17.03 -6.09 -2.51
N GLU A 303 -17.85 -7.15 -2.52
CA GLU A 303 -18.17 -7.92 -1.33
C GLU A 303 -16.92 -8.66 -0.82
N ALA A 304 -16.37 -8.09 0.25
CA ALA A 304 -15.85 -8.80 1.42
C ALA A 304 -14.77 -9.87 1.20
N ARG A 305 -13.57 -9.49 0.72
CA ARG A 305 -12.36 -10.19 1.19
C ARG A 305 -11.95 -9.61 2.53
N THR A 306 -12.31 -10.32 3.60
CA THR A 306 -11.88 -10.06 4.97
C THR A 306 -10.34 -9.95 5.01
N PRO A 307 -9.75 -8.77 5.33
CA PRO A 307 -8.31 -8.59 5.26
C PRO A 307 -7.60 -9.58 6.21
N PRO A 308 -6.46 -10.17 5.79
CA PRO A 308 -5.84 -11.32 6.48
C PRO A 308 -5.41 -11.01 7.91
N PHE A 309 -5.06 -9.76 8.17
CA PHE A 309 -4.82 -9.22 9.50
C PHE A 309 -5.39 -7.81 9.64
N ARG A 310 -5.68 -7.40 10.87
CA ARG A 310 -6.09 -6.04 11.25
C ARG A 310 -5.33 -5.62 12.50
N VAL A 311 -5.06 -4.34 12.65
CA VAL A 311 -4.35 -3.80 13.81
C VAL A 311 -5.23 -2.76 14.47
N GLY A 312 -5.27 -2.78 15.79
CA GLY A 312 -5.96 -1.76 16.58
C GLY A 312 -5.10 -1.27 17.72
N VAL A 313 -5.33 -0.03 18.10
CA VAL A 313 -4.66 0.66 19.20
C VAL A 313 -5.74 1.12 20.16
N GLY A 314 -5.49 0.95 21.45
CA GLY A 314 -6.35 1.48 22.51
C GLY A 314 -5.51 2.20 23.55
N TYR A 315 -6.12 3.22 24.14
CA TYR A 315 -5.52 4.04 25.18
C TYR A 315 -6.60 4.47 26.14
N ASP A 316 -6.38 4.24 27.43
CA ASP A 316 -7.35 4.59 28.46
C ASP A 316 -6.65 5.15 29.71
N VAL A 317 -7.35 6.00 30.46
CA VAL A 317 -6.86 6.69 31.66
C VAL A 317 -7.93 6.75 32.72
N HIS A 318 -7.63 6.21 33.91
CA HIS A 318 -8.50 6.30 35.07
C HIS A 318 -7.82 7.05 36.22
N ALA A 319 -8.60 7.86 36.94
CA ALA A 319 -8.13 8.56 38.14
C ALA A 319 -8.01 7.60 39.33
N LEU A 320 -7.03 7.83 40.20
CA LEU A 320 -6.89 7.10 41.46
C LEU A 320 -7.84 7.66 42.52
N ALA A 321 -8.52 6.78 43.26
CA ALA A 321 -9.46 7.14 44.32
C ALA A 321 -9.32 6.24 45.56
N ASP A 322 -9.58 6.82 46.73
CA ASP A 322 -9.57 6.10 48.01
C ASP A 322 -10.77 5.15 48.13
N GLY A 323 -10.62 4.09 48.92
CA GLY A 323 -11.70 3.16 49.23
C GLY A 323 -12.12 2.21 48.09
N ARG A 324 -11.38 2.19 46.98
CA ARG A 324 -11.58 1.24 45.87
C ARG A 324 -10.43 0.23 45.78
N SER A 325 -10.74 -0.95 45.27
CA SER A 325 -9.71 -1.95 44.96
C SER A 325 -9.04 -1.59 43.63
N LEU A 326 -7.71 -1.71 43.55
CA LEU A 326 -7.00 -1.61 42.27
C LEU A 326 -7.09 -2.95 41.54
N VAL A 327 -7.79 -2.97 40.41
CA VAL A 327 -7.89 -4.13 39.53
C VAL A 327 -7.21 -3.79 38.21
N LEU A 328 -6.30 -4.66 37.77
CA LEU A 328 -5.57 -4.52 36.51
C LEU A 328 -5.39 -5.91 35.89
N GLY A 329 -5.80 -6.09 34.63
CA GLY A 329 -5.79 -7.41 33.97
C GLY A 329 -6.59 -8.48 34.73
N GLY A 330 -7.65 -8.09 35.44
CA GLY A 330 -8.44 -8.95 36.33
C GLY A 330 -7.70 -9.41 37.59
N VAL A 331 -6.55 -8.81 37.92
CA VAL A 331 -5.80 -9.08 39.14
C VAL A 331 -6.03 -7.95 40.14
N LYS A 332 -6.45 -8.30 41.34
CA LYS A 332 -6.52 -7.34 42.45
C LYS A 332 -5.11 -7.08 42.98
N VAL A 333 -4.58 -5.89 42.70
CA VAL A 333 -3.25 -5.47 43.13
C VAL A 333 -3.35 -4.80 44.51
N PRO A 334 -2.65 -5.29 45.54
CA PRO A 334 -2.62 -4.65 46.86
C PRO A 334 -2.05 -3.23 46.77
N TYR A 335 -2.91 -2.23 46.95
CA TYR A 335 -2.55 -0.81 46.98
C TYR A 335 -3.61 0.00 47.73
N ALA A 336 -3.23 1.16 48.25
CA ALA A 336 -4.11 1.99 49.10
C ALA A 336 -5.27 2.63 48.34
N ARG A 337 -5.10 2.85 47.03
CA ARG A 337 -6.07 3.49 46.13
C ARG A 337 -6.43 2.57 44.98
N GLY A 338 -7.68 2.65 44.53
CA GLY A 338 -8.15 1.95 43.32
C GLY A 338 -8.43 2.93 42.20
N LEU A 339 -8.95 2.44 41.08
CA LEU A 339 -9.31 3.27 39.94
C LEU A 339 -10.78 3.69 39.99
N LEU A 340 -11.03 4.96 39.66
CA LEU A 340 -12.35 5.52 39.48
C LEU A 340 -12.80 5.28 38.04
N GLY A 341 -13.96 4.65 37.89
CA GLY A 341 -14.57 4.35 36.61
C GLY A 341 -15.81 3.49 36.79
N HIS A 342 -16.44 3.16 35.66
CA HIS A 342 -17.48 2.15 35.55
C HIS A 342 -16.88 0.74 35.70
N SER A 343 -17.72 -0.30 35.84
CA SER A 343 -17.31 -1.70 36.11
C SER A 343 -16.33 -1.84 37.32
N ASP A 344 -15.33 -2.72 37.24
CA ASP A 344 -14.21 -2.83 38.17
C ASP A 344 -13.07 -1.83 37.87
N ALA A 345 -13.30 -0.92 36.91
CA ALA A 345 -12.41 0.17 36.51
C ALA A 345 -10.99 -0.29 36.07
N ASP A 346 -10.91 -1.48 35.47
CA ASP A 346 -9.67 -2.05 34.95
C ASP A 346 -9.21 -1.36 33.65
N VAL A 347 -8.45 -0.28 33.81
CA VAL A 347 -7.94 0.55 32.71
C VAL A 347 -7.10 -0.25 31.70
N LEU A 348 -6.43 -1.33 32.13
CA LEU A 348 -5.67 -2.19 31.22
C LEU A 348 -6.60 -2.97 30.30
N VAL A 349 -7.65 -3.57 30.86
CA VAL A 349 -8.62 -4.33 30.07
C VAL A 349 -9.42 -3.40 29.15
N HIS A 350 -9.74 -2.18 29.60
CA HIS A 350 -10.43 -1.18 28.78
C HIS A 350 -9.61 -0.77 27.56
N ALA A 351 -8.33 -0.42 27.74
CA ALA A 351 -7.44 -0.12 26.62
C ALA A 351 -7.30 -1.30 25.64
N ILE A 352 -7.34 -2.54 26.14
CA ILE A 352 -7.34 -3.75 25.29
C ILE A 352 -8.65 -3.86 24.49
N MET A 353 -9.81 -3.63 25.11
CA MET A 353 -11.10 -3.67 24.43
C MET A 353 -11.17 -2.61 23.33
N ASP A 354 -10.72 -1.38 23.59
CA ASP A 354 -10.66 -0.32 22.57
C ASP A 354 -9.75 -0.70 21.40
N ALA A 355 -8.61 -1.35 21.68
CA ALA A 355 -7.74 -1.85 20.62
C ALA A 355 -8.45 -2.92 19.76
N LEU A 356 -9.18 -3.85 20.37
CA LEU A 356 -9.92 -4.91 19.67
C LEU A 356 -11.06 -4.35 18.81
N LEU A 357 -11.87 -3.45 19.39
CA LEU A 357 -12.99 -2.79 18.69
C LEU A 357 -12.47 -1.89 17.57
N GLY A 358 -11.42 -1.11 17.84
CA GLY A 358 -10.75 -0.25 16.87
C GLY A 358 -10.20 -1.01 15.67
N ALA A 359 -9.61 -2.21 15.89
CA ALA A 359 -9.13 -3.05 14.80
C ALA A 359 -10.24 -3.42 13.78
N LEU A 360 -11.48 -3.55 14.24
CA LEU A 360 -12.65 -3.88 13.42
C LEU A 360 -13.51 -2.68 13.02
N ALA A 361 -13.05 -1.45 13.30
CA ALA A 361 -13.81 -0.21 13.09
C ALA A 361 -15.20 -0.25 13.75
N LEU A 362 -15.27 -0.78 14.97
CA LEU A 362 -16.51 -0.90 15.74
C LEU A 362 -16.79 0.30 16.66
N GLY A 363 -15.92 1.31 16.67
CA GLY A 363 -15.98 2.41 17.65
C GLY A 363 -15.21 2.08 18.92
N ASP A 364 -15.52 2.80 19.99
CA ASP A 364 -14.91 2.65 21.32
C ASP A 364 -15.80 1.87 22.29
N LEU A 365 -15.29 1.58 23.48
CA LEU A 365 -16.00 0.85 24.52
C LEU A 365 -17.37 1.45 24.87
N GLY A 366 -17.48 2.79 24.90
CA GLY A 366 -18.70 3.50 25.30
C GLY A 366 -19.87 3.32 24.32
N VAL A 367 -19.58 3.01 23.06
CA VAL A 367 -20.60 2.66 22.05
C VAL A 367 -21.23 1.29 22.32
N HIS A 368 -20.46 0.33 22.84
CA HIS A 368 -20.91 -1.06 23.05
C HIS A 368 -21.43 -1.29 24.48
N PHE A 369 -20.90 -0.55 25.44
CA PHE A 369 -21.27 -0.66 26.86
C PHE A 369 -21.45 0.75 27.45
N PRO A 370 -22.61 1.40 27.25
CA PRO A 370 -22.84 2.75 27.73
C PRO A 370 -22.82 2.83 29.26
N ASP A 371 -22.13 3.85 29.78
CA ASP A 371 -21.93 4.11 31.21
C ASP A 371 -23.22 4.42 32.01
N THR A 372 -24.35 4.58 31.31
CA THR A 372 -25.67 4.93 31.87
C THR A 372 -26.51 3.72 32.28
N GLU A 373 -26.10 2.49 31.94
CA GLU A 373 -26.86 1.28 32.25
C GLU A 373 -26.42 0.68 33.60
N GLU A 374 -27.35 0.59 34.57
CA GLU A 374 -27.07 0.07 35.93
C GLU A 374 -26.56 -1.39 35.91
N GLU A 375 -26.81 -2.13 34.81
CA GLU A 375 -26.39 -3.52 34.61
C GLU A 375 -24.86 -3.71 34.61
N TYR A 376 -24.07 -2.71 34.22
CA TYR A 376 -22.61 -2.80 34.15
C TYR A 376 -21.89 -2.33 35.41
N ARG A 377 -22.64 -1.94 36.45
CA ARG A 377 -22.05 -1.43 37.68
C ARG A 377 -21.40 -2.56 38.49
N GLY A 378 -20.07 -2.53 38.59
CA GLY A 378 -19.32 -3.53 39.37
C GLY A 378 -19.17 -4.89 38.69
N ILE A 379 -19.54 -5.01 37.41
CA ILE A 379 -19.18 -6.19 36.60
C ILE A 379 -17.66 -6.25 36.43
N SER A 380 -17.10 -7.45 36.27
CA SER A 380 -15.68 -7.55 35.95
C SER A 380 -15.44 -7.17 34.49
N SER A 381 -14.44 -6.32 34.23
CA SER A 381 -14.07 -5.97 32.86
C SER A 381 -13.57 -7.17 32.04
N LEU A 382 -13.16 -8.29 32.66
CA LEU A 382 -12.88 -9.52 31.93
C LEU A 382 -14.15 -10.14 31.30
N VAL A 383 -15.32 -9.97 31.91
CA VAL A 383 -16.60 -10.43 31.32
C VAL A 383 -16.95 -9.58 30.10
N LEU A 384 -16.68 -8.27 30.16
CA LEU A 384 -16.84 -7.38 29.01
C LEU A 384 -15.86 -7.74 27.88
N LEU A 385 -14.60 -8.04 28.24
CA LEU A 385 -13.59 -8.51 27.29
C LEU A 385 -13.98 -9.84 26.61
N GLU A 386 -14.62 -10.75 27.33
CA GLU A 386 -15.16 -11.99 26.76
C GLU A 386 -16.25 -11.71 25.72
N ARG A 387 -17.16 -10.76 26.00
CA ARG A 387 -18.19 -10.30 25.04
C ARG A 387 -17.55 -9.70 23.79
N VAL A 388 -16.57 -8.80 23.96
CA VAL A 388 -15.81 -8.22 22.83
C VAL A 388 -15.11 -9.32 22.02
N THR A 389 -14.53 -10.31 22.69
CA THR A 389 -13.90 -11.48 22.03
C THR A 389 -14.91 -12.27 21.19
N GLY A 390 -16.15 -12.40 21.67
CA GLY A 390 -17.28 -12.94 20.90
C GLY A 390 -17.53 -12.17 19.60
N LEU A 391 -17.64 -10.83 19.70
CA LEU A 391 -17.80 -9.96 18.53
C LEU A 391 -16.66 -10.10 17.52
N ILE A 392 -15.42 -10.24 17.99
CA ILE A 392 -14.27 -10.47 17.10
C ILE A 392 -14.42 -11.78 16.31
N LYS A 393 -14.85 -12.86 16.98
CA LYS A 393 -15.07 -14.17 16.38
C LYS A 393 -16.22 -14.15 15.36
N GLU A 394 -17.33 -13.49 15.69
CA GLU A 394 -18.48 -13.30 14.78
C GLU A 394 -18.09 -12.60 13.48
N ARG A 395 -17.05 -11.76 13.53
CA ARG A 395 -16.50 -11.05 12.36
C ARG A 395 -15.41 -11.85 11.62
N GLY A 396 -15.19 -13.12 11.97
CA GLY A 396 -14.24 -14.02 11.29
C GLY A 396 -12.78 -13.80 11.68
N TYR A 397 -12.54 -13.17 12.84
CA TYR A 397 -11.20 -12.88 13.34
C TYR A 397 -10.89 -13.61 14.65
N ARG A 398 -9.60 -13.76 14.94
CA ARG A 398 -9.07 -14.15 16.24
C ARG A 398 -7.87 -13.29 16.59
N VAL A 399 -7.53 -13.22 17.87
CA VAL A 399 -6.33 -12.50 18.31
C VAL A 399 -5.07 -13.24 17.85
N GLY A 400 -4.22 -12.53 17.10
CA GLY A 400 -2.89 -12.95 16.70
C GLY A 400 -1.90 -12.78 17.84
N ASN A 401 -1.67 -11.53 18.26
CA ASN A 401 -0.92 -11.15 19.45
C ASN A 401 -1.45 -9.82 20.04
N LEU A 402 -1.12 -9.58 21.30
CA LEU A 402 -1.43 -8.38 22.06
C LEU A 402 -0.20 -7.91 22.83
N ASP A 403 0.10 -6.63 22.74
CA ASP A 403 1.13 -5.98 23.56
C ASP A 403 0.55 -4.75 24.25
N SER A 404 0.79 -4.62 25.55
CA SER A 404 0.29 -3.49 26.34
C SER A 404 1.34 -2.92 27.29
N ILE A 405 1.10 -1.68 27.70
CA ILE A 405 1.93 -0.91 28.63
C ILE A 405 1.00 -0.26 29.64
N VAL A 406 1.20 -0.55 30.92
CA VAL A 406 0.59 0.18 32.04
C VAL A 406 1.54 1.26 32.51
N VAL A 407 1.08 2.51 32.51
CA VAL A 407 1.82 3.68 32.95
C VAL A 407 1.36 4.05 34.35
N ALA A 408 2.14 3.67 35.37
CA ALA A 408 1.81 3.87 36.77
C ALA A 408 3.07 4.14 37.60
N GLN A 409 3.05 5.21 38.42
CA GLN A 409 4.17 5.51 39.31
C GLN A 409 4.25 4.52 40.50
N LYS A 410 3.09 4.10 41.02
CA LYS A 410 2.92 3.08 42.06
C LYS A 410 1.57 2.39 41.85
N PRO A 411 1.38 1.14 42.33
CA PRO A 411 2.38 0.24 42.94
C PRO A 411 3.29 -0.44 41.90
N LYS A 412 4.29 -1.19 42.36
CA LYS A 412 5.16 -1.99 41.47
C LYS A 412 4.37 -3.17 40.89
N LEU A 413 4.13 -3.15 39.57
CA LEU A 413 3.28 -4.14 38.89
C LEU A 413 4.01 -5.44 38.49
N ALA A 414 5.34 -5.44 38.45
CA ALA A 414 6.13 -6.58 37.98
C ALA A 414 5.75 -7.95 38.59
N PRO A 415 5.46 -8.08 39.90
CA PRO A 415 5.06 -9.36 40.49
C PRO A 415 3.70 -9.89 40.01
N TYR A 416 2.84 -9.00 39.49
CA TYR A 416 1.45 -9.31 39.13
C TYR A 416 1.27 -9.51 37.62
N ILE A 417 2.22 -9.03 36.81
CA ILE A 417 2.19 -9.14 35.34
C ILE A 417 1.96 -10.58 34.84
N PRO A 418 2.59 -11.64 35.38
CA PRO A 418 2.33 -13.01 34.91
C PRO A 418 0.86 -13.42 35.04
N ALA A 419 0.22 -13.08 36.17
CA ALA A 419 -1.19 -13.37 36.42
C ALA A 419 -2.12 -12.53 35.52
N MET A 420 -1.78 -11.25 35.27
CA MET A 420 -2.51 -10.41 34.32
C MET A 420 -2.49 -11.03 32.92
N ARG A 421 -1.31 -11.45 32.46
CA ARG A 421 -1.14 -12.12 31.15
C ARG A 421 -1.97 -13.40 31.06
N GLU A 422 -1.98 -14.20 32.12
CA GLU A 422 -2.76 -15.45 32.16
C GLU A 422 -4.27 -15.18 32.06
N ASN A 423 -4.79 -14.25 32.86
CA ASN A 423 -6.21 -13.89 32.85
C ASN A 423 -6.66 -13.35 31.48
N ILE A 424 -5.88 -12.44 30.90
CA ILE A 424 -6.16 -11.86 29.58
C ILE A 424 -6.08 -12.93 28.49
N ALA A 425 -5.04 -13.77 28.49
CA ALA A 425 -4.88 -14.83 27.50
C ALA A 425 -6.03 -15.84 27.55
N ARG A 426 -6.46 -16.22 28.76
CA ARG A 426 -7.62 -17.09 28.97
C ARG A 426 -8.89 -16.47 28.39
N THR A 427 -9.14 -15.20 28.68
CA THR A 427 -10.33 -14.48 28.22
C THR A 427 -10.35 -14.32 26.69
N LEU A 428 -9.19 -14.05 26.09
CA LEU A 428 -9.03 -13.94 24.64
C LEU A 428 -8.97 -15.29 23.91
N ALA A 429 -8.98 -16.41 24.64
CA ALA A 429 -8.78 -17.77 24.13
C ALA A 429 -7.49 -17.92 23.29
N VAL A 430 -6.36 -17.40 23.78
CA VAL A 430 -5.04 -17.52 23.15
C VAL A 430 -4.00 -18.05 24.14
N ALA A 431 -2.88 -18.55 23.62
CA ALA A 431 -1.73 -18.92 24.44
C ALA A 431 -1.10 -17.67 25.10
N GLN A 432 -0.59 -17.84 26.32
CA GLN A 432 -0.04 -16.74 27.14
C GLN A 432 1.19 -16.06 26.50
N ASP A 433 1.92 -16.76 25.63
CA ASP A 433 3.05 -16.22 24.87
C ASP A 433 2.63 -15.17 23.84
N ARG A 434 1.35 -15.12 23.47
CA ARG A 434 0.76 -14.10 22.58
C ARG A 434 0.30 -12.83 23.29
N VAL A 435 0.35 -12.81 24.63
CA VAL A 435 -0.08 -11.69 25.45
C VAL A 435 1.11 -11.13 26.20
N SER A 436 1.47 -9.88 25.92
CA SER A 436 2.52 -9.14 26.62
C SER A 436 1.91 -7.98 27.40
N VAL A 437 2.25 -7.89 28.68
CA VAL A 437 1.88 -6.76 29.57
C VAL A 437 3.17 -6.22 30.15
N LYS A 438 3.43 -4.93 29.90
CA LYS A 438 4.58 -4.20 30.42
C LYS A 438 4.11 -3.12 31.38
N ALA A 439 5.00 -2.68 32.26
CA ALA A 439 4.74 -1.56 33.16
C ALA A 439 5.89 -0.57 33.10
N THR A 440 5.57 0.72 33.18
CA THR A 440 6.57 1.80 33.21
C THR A 440 6.12 2.93 34.13
N THR A 441 7.10 3.63 34.69
CA THR A 441 6.93 4.86 35.47
C THR A 441 7.12 6.07 34.55
N THR A 442 6.67 7.24 34.99
CA THR A 442 6.91 8.50 34.28
C THR A 442 7.93 9.38 35.01
N GLU A 443 8.80 8.77 35.82
CA GLU A 443 9.83 9.47 36.60
C GLU A 443 9.29 10.66 37.42
N CYS A 444 8.15 10.46 38.09
CA CYS A 444 7.43 11.49 38.86
C CYS A 444 6.90 12.68 38.02
N LEU A 445 6.85 12.54 36.68
CA LEU A 445 6.33 13.56 35.75
C LEU A 445 4.89 13.25 35.31
N GLY A 446 4.10 14.30 35.05
CA GLY A 446 2.72 14.17 34.58
C GLY A 446 1.75 13.60 35.62
N PHE A 447 0.50 13.34 35.21
CA PHE A 447 -0.54 12.85 36.13
C PHE A 447 -0.21 11.48 36.73
N ALA A 448 0.35 10.57 35.92
CA ALA A 448 0.77 9.26 36.39
C ALA A 448 1.89 9.36 37.42
N GLY A 449 2.86 10.26 37.19
CA GLY A 449 4.00 10.51 38.07
C GLY A 449 3.62 11.18 39.38
N ARG A 450 2.61 12.05 39.36
CA ARG A 450 1.99 12.63 40.56
C ARG A 450 1.01 11.69 41.27
N GLU A 451 0.88 10.45 40.80
CA GLU A 451 -0.05 9.45 41.32
C GLU A 451 -1.51 9.95 41.34
N GLU A 452 -1.92 10.73 40.32
CA GLU A 452 -3.29 11.21 40.11
C GLU A 452 -4.14 10.17 39.36
N GLY A 453 -3.52 9.30 38.57
CA GLY A 453 -4.19 8.27 37.80
C GLY A 453 -3.22 7.23 37.23
N ILE A 454 -3.79 6.19 36.62
CA ILE A 454 -3.05 5.17 35.88
C ILE A 454 -3.57 5.17 34.45
N ALA A 455 -2.66 5.09 33.49
CA ALA A 455 -2.99 4.94 32.08
C ALA A 455 -2.57 3.58 31.56
N ALA A 456 -3.24 3.12 30.51
CA ALA A 456 -2.83 1.94 29.78
C ALA A 456 -2.89 2.19 28.28
N GLN A 457 -1.95 1.59 27.56
CA GLN A 457 -1.95 1.55 26.10
C GLN A 457 -1.88 0.09 25.65
N ALA A 458 -2.62 -0.26 24.61
CA ALA A 458 -2.61 -1.59 24.02
C ALA A 458 -2.53 -1.50 22.49
N VAL A 459 -1.84 -2.48 21.90
CA VAL A 459 -1.83 -2.74 20.46
C VAL A 459 -2.18 -4.20 20.25
N VAL A 460 -3.14 -4.46 19.36
CA VAL A 460 -3.58 -5.80 19.02
C VAL A 460 -3.43 -6.05 17.53
N THR A 461 -3.03 -7.27 17.18
CA THR A 461 -3.16 -7.77 15.81
C THR A 461 -4.23 -8.85 15.80
N LEU A 462 -5.26 -8.66 15.00
CA LEU A 462 -6.26 -9.67 14.67
C LEU A 462 -5.85 -10.39 13.39
N VAL A 463 -6.09 -11.69 13.32
CA VAL A 463 -5.84 -12.52 12.13
C VAL A 463 -7.12 -13.24 11.73
N THR A 464 -7.31 -13.45 10.43
CA THR A 464 -8.45 -14.19 9.89
C THR A 464 -8.45 -15.64 10.36
N VAL A 465 -9.64 -16.15 10.66
CA VAL A 465 -9.84 -17.58 10.87
C VAL A 465 -10.08 -18.20 9.50
N ALA A 466 -9.09 -18.93 8.96
CA ALA A 466 -9.28 -19.67 7.72
C ALA A 466 -10.33 -20.76 7.94
N GLU A 467 -11.38 -20.80 7.12
CA GLU A 467 -12.38 -21.86 7.17
C GLU A 467 -11.70 -23.21 6.85
N GLY A 468 -11.70 -24.13 7.82
CA GLY A 468 -11.49 -25.55 7.59
C GLY A 468 -10.04 -26.05 7.56
N ARG A 469 -9.48 -26.30 8.75
CA ARG A 469 -8.75 -27.55 9.07
C ARG A 469 -8.69 -27.68 10.58
N GLU A 470 -9.65 -28.38 11.16
CA GLU A 470 -9.41 -28.99 12.47
C GLU A 470 -8.18 -29.90 12.34
N PRO A 471 -7.25 -29.88 13.30
CA PRO A 471 -6.20 -30.87 13.34
C PRO A 471 -6.87 -32.22 13.56
N ASN A 472 -6.80 -33.10 12.55
CA ASN A 472 -7.24 -34.48 12.64
C ASN A 472 -6.65 -35.07 13.94
N SER A 473 -7.52 -35.37 14.91
CA SER A 473 -7.23 -36.28 16.01
C SER A 473 -7.11 -37.67 15.40
N GLY A 474 -5.95 -37.93 14.80
CA GLY A 474 -5.54 -39.25 14.37
C GLY A 474 -5.25 -40.10 15.60
N GLU A 475 -6.20 -40.97 15.92
CA GLU A 475 -5.94 -42.25 16.56
C GLU A 475 -4.76 -42.93 15.86
N GLU A 476 -3.69 -43.24 16.60
CA GLU A 476 -2.92 -44.45 16.37
C GLU A 476 -2.71 -45.14 17.71
N SER A 477 -3.25 -46.36 17.70
CA SER A 477 -3.27 -47.46 18.67
C SER A 477 -1.91 -47.97 19.12
#